data_AF-A0A8K0N822-F1
#
_entry.id   AF-A0A8K0N822-F1
#
_cell.length_a   1.000
_cell.length_b   1.000
_cell.length_c   1.000
_cell.angle_alpha   90.00
_cell.angle_beta   90.00
_cell.angle_gamma   90.00
#
_symmetry.space_group_name_H-M   'P 1'
#
loop_
_entity.id
_entity.type
_entity.pdbx_description
1 polymer ?
#
loop_
_entity_poly.entity_id
_entity_poly.type
_entity_poly.pdbx_seq_one_letter_code
_entity_poly.pdbx_strand_id
1 'polypeptide(L)'
;MVRPAVVYLLLVTAFVFLLSLSGTPHAGQKRRHGRRLAHHHASFDPLVGKLERRAEEQGLLDPDTFQEKLNGIFNDQDWNQAPEIGVFEEYFGEEGRLNVTERLMYLFPLLDRYPEDGKISFRELEFWNRKQALDRLIYSTDGQMKLHDKDRDGAVNLEEFLSHLSKEEIDWDNKDHGNPGWWKEQFLNADKDGSGSLDSDEFRDFLHPEDGGNPATQLWLQKVKLREMDQNEDGKLSFLEFHDRFNDFYMGFGSSETDVADDSKHHQDYAERKFGELDVNKDGFLTAEELKPIINHPQPGEFFYATHFTKYLMREADDDKDGKLTLKEMLNHHQAFYSAAFKEAIFDDYDDDYDIHDELR
;
A
#
# COMPACT_ATOMS: atom_id res chain seq x y z
N MET A 1 -43.91 41.93 21.39
CA MET A 1 -42.56 42.50 21.56
C MET A 1 -41.98 41.99 22.87
N VAL A 2 -41.15 40.95 22.78
CA VAL A 2 -40.44 40.36 23.92
C VAL A 2 -39.08 41.02 23.99
N ARG A 3 -38.67 41.48 25.18
CA ARG A 3 -37.46 42.29 25.37
C ARG A 3 -36.20 41.44 25.14
N PRO A 4 -35.15 41.99 24.50
CA PRO A 4 -33.93 41.25 24.14
C PRO A 4 -33.17 40.63 25.35
N ALA A 5 -33.39 41.13 26.56
CA ALA A 5 -32.78 40.56 27.78
C ALA A 5 -33.33 39.17 28.18
N VAL A 6 -34.54 38.79 27.75
CA VAL A 6 -35.13 37.48 28.10
C VAL A 6 -34.62 36.36 27.17
N VAL A 7 -34.13 36.71 25.97
CA VAL A 7 -33.59 35.75 25.00
C VAL A 7 -32.18 35.30 25.40
N TYR A 8 -31.36 36.19 25.98
CA TYR A 8 -30.02 35.85 26.46
C TYR A 8 -30.03 34.97 27.72
N LEU A 9 -31.04 35.10 28.59
CA LEU A 9 -31.11 34.31 29.83
C LEU A 9 -31.59 32.86 29.58
N LEU A 10 -32.36 32.64 28.50
CA LEU A 10 -32.74 31.31 28.03
C LEU A 10 -31.61 30.59 27.26
N LEU A 11 -30.74 31.33 26.56
CA LEU A 11 -29.59 30.75 25.87
C LEU A 11 -28.47 30.31 26.83
N VAL A 12 -28.24 31.06 27.92
CA VAL A 12 -27.21 30.69 28.92
C VAL A 12 -27.66 29.51 29.79
N THR A 13 -28.96 29.39 30.08
CA THR A 13 -29.50 28.24 30.85
C THR A 13 -29.57 26.95 30.01
N ALA A 14 -29.76 27.04 28.69
CA ALA A 14 -29.63 25.91 27.78
C ALA A 14 -28.17 25.43 27.62
N PHE A 15 -27.20 26.35 27.67
CA PHE A 15 -25.77 26.02 27.54
C PHE A 15 -25.19 25.33 28.79
N VAL A 16 -25.70 25.65 29.99
CA VAL A 16 -25.24 25.03 31.25
C VAL A 16 -25.91 23.67 31.53
N PHE A 17 -27.12 23.43 31.03
CA PHE A 17 -27.77 22.10 31.11
C PHE A 17 -27.21 21.08 30.12
N LEU A 18 -26.62 21.53 28.99
CA LEU A 18 -25.92 20.65 28.05
C LEU A 18 -24.52 20.22 28.52
N LEU A 19 -23.92 20.94 29.47
CA LEU A 19 -22.60 20.61 30.03
C LEU A 19 -22.65 19.79 31.33
N SER A 20 -23.84 19.41 31.80
CA SER A 20 -24.04 18.67 33.07
C SER A 20 -24.66 17.27 32.92
N LEU A 21 -24.79 16.77 31.69
CA LEU A 21 -25.23 15.39 31.39
C LEU A 21 -24.15 14.51 30.74
N SER A 22 -22.88 14.93 30.75
CA SER A 22 -21.75 14.07 30.38
C SER A 22 -21.24 13.29 31.59
N GLY A 23 -22.05 12.34 32.06
CA GLY A 23 -21.60 11.24 32.91
C GLY A 23 -21.26 10.05 32.03
N THR A 24 -20.00 9.64 32.02
CA THR A 24 -19.52 8.42 31.35
C THR A 24 -20.28 7.18 31.79
N PRO A 25 -20.58 6.28 30.84
CA PRO A 25 -20.27 4.88 31.08
C PRO A 25 -19.47 4.28 29.91
N HIS A 26 -18.38 3.62 30.26
CA HIS A 26 -17.70 2.65 29.40
C HIS A 26 -18.70 1.61 28.87
N ALA A 27 -18.88 1.59 27.56
CA ALA A 27 -19.19 0.39 26.79
C ALA A 27 -18.90 0.70 25.31
N GLY A 28 -17.94 -0.03 24.73
CA GLY A 28 -17.43 0.20 23.38
C GLY A 28 -18.52 0.21 22.32
N GLN A 29 -18.70 1.35 21.68
CA GLN A 29 -19.23 1.45 20.33
C GLN A 29 -18.14 2.03 19.44
N LYS A 30 -17.32 1.13 18.89
CA LYS A 30 -16.44 1.42 17.76
C LYS A 30 -17.33 1.89 16.60
N ARG A 31 -17.47 3.20 16.44
CA ARG A 31 -17.97 3.79 15.19
C ARG A 31 -16.86 3.57 14.16
N ARG A 32 -17.04 2.55 13.32
CA ARG A 32 -16.18 2.19 12.19
C ARG A 32 -16.25 3.30 11.13
N HIS A 33 -15.40 4.31 11.25
CA HIS A 33 -15.02 5.19 10.15
C HIS A 33 -13.49 5.25 10.16
N GLY A 34 -12.88 4.88 9.03
CA GLY A 34 -11.51 4.39 8.93
C GLY A 34 -11.52 2.91 8.52
N ARG A 35 -11.91 2.65 7.26
CA ARG A 35 -11.88 1.35 6.59
C ARG A 35 -11.50 1.62 5.15
N ARG A 36 -10.22 1.89 4.97
CA ARG A 36 -9.45 1.94 3.73
C ARG A 36 -8.08 1.64 4.31
N LEU A 37 -7.54 0.44 4.28
CA LEU A 37 -6.76 -0.07 3.15
C LEU A 37 -6.39 -1.55 3.39
N ALA A 38 -7.38 -2.43 3.61
CA ALA A 38 -7.12 -3.85 3.85
C ALA A 38 -6.81 -4.68 2.57
N HIS A 39 -6.41 -4.06 1.44
CA HIS A 39 -6.46 -4.74 0.12
C HIS A 39 -5.31 -4.39 -0.85
N HIS A 40 -4.04 -4.65 -0.52
CA HIS A 40 -2.92 -4.15 -1.34
C HIS A 40 -1.88 -5.20 -1.74
N HIS A 41 -2.29 -6.17 -2.56
CA HIS A 41 -1.37 -6.69 -3.57
C HIS A 41 -2.11 -6.83 -4.90
N ALA A 42 -1.43 -6.60 -6.02
CA ALA A 42 -2.02 -6.87 -7.32
C ALA A 42 -2.39 -8.35 -7.49
N SER A 43 -3.52 -8.61 -8.16
CA SER A 43 -3.98 -9.96 -8.43
C SER A 43 -2.96 -10.71 -9.31
N PHE A 44 -2.71 -11.99 -9.00
CA PHE A 44 -1.80 -12.83 -9.77
C PHE A 44 -2.20 -12.94 -11.24
N ASP A 45 -3.51 -13.09 -11.50
CA ASP A 45 -4.06 -13.21 -12.85
C ASP A 45 -4.49 -11.83 -13.40
N PRO A 46 -3.89 -11.33 -14.50
CA PRO A 46 -4.27 -10.07 -15.12
C PRO A 46 -5.74 -10.01 -15.53
N LEU A 47 -6.39 -11.15 -15.76
CA LEU A 47 -7.82 -11.20 -16.02
C LEU A 47 -8.60 -10.78 -14.78
N VAL A 48 -8.25 -11.32 -13.60
CA VAL A 48 -8.89 -10.98 -12.33
C VAL A 48 -8.76 -9.47 -12.06
N GLY A 49 -7.56 -8.91 -12.21
CA GLY A 49 -7.35 -7.46 -12.08
C GLY A 49 -8.17 -6.64 -13.08
N LYS A 50 -8.42 -7.12 -14.30
CA LYS A 50 -9.34 -6.43 -15.24
C LYS A 50 -10.79 -6.47 -14.80
N LEU A 51 -11.23 -7.57 -14.18
CA LEU A 51 -12.59 -7.70 -13.65
C LEU A 51 -12.81 -6.74 -12.48
N GLU A 52 -11.84 -6.66 -11.57
CA GLU A 52 -11.83 -5.69 -10.45
C GLU A 52 -12.04 -4.26 -10.96
N ARG A 53 -11.17 -3.83 -11.89
CA ARG A 53 -11.24 -2.48 -12.47
C ARG A 53 -12.58 -2.18 -13.14
N ARG A 54 -13.13 -3.14 -13.89
CA ARG A 54 -14.42 -2.94 -14.55
C ARG A 54 -15.57 -2.85 -13.54
N ALA A 55 -15.51 -3.63 -12.46
CA ALA A 55 -16.51 -3.56 -11.39
C ALA A 55 -16.47 -2.19 -10.67
N GLU A 56 -15.26 -1.66 -10.42
CA GLU A 56 -15.05 -0.32 -9.87
C GLU A 56 -15.59 0.78 -10.80
N GLU A 57 -15.21 0.75 -12.09
CA GLU A 57 -15.65 1.74 -13.09
C GLU A 57 -17.17 1.77 -13.26
N GLN A 58 -17.84 0.63 -13.10
CA GLN A 58 -19.30 0.51 -13.17
C GLN A 58 -19.99 0.79 -11.82
N GLY A 59 -19.24 1.01 -10.75
CA GLY A 59 -19.76 1.22 -9.39
C GLY A 59 -20.56 0.02 -8.86
N LEU A 60 -20.25 -1.19 -9.33
CA LEU A 60 -21.02 -2.40 -9.01
C LEU A 60 -20.67 -2.98 -7.65
N LEU A 61 -19.39 -2.96 -7.28
CA LEU A 61 -18.87 -3.40 -5.99
C LEU A 61 -17.67 -2.55 -5.63
N ASP A 62 -17.51 -2.24 -4.34
CA ASP A 62 -16.23 -1.79 -3.82
C ASP A 62 -15.18 -2.93 -3.90
N PRO A 63 -13.88 -2.58 -3.95
CA PRO A 63 -12.81 -3.57 -4.08
C PRO A 63 -12.86 -4.67 -3.01
N ASP A 64 -13.14 -4.30 -1.77
CA ASP A 64 -13.20 -5.19 -0.60
C ASP A 64 -14.27 -6.26 -0.81
N THR A 65 -15.48 -5.84 -1.17
CA THR A 65 -16.61 -6.74 -1.42
C THR A 65 -16.37 -7.59 -2.68
N PHE A 66 -15.69 -7.05 -3.69
CA PHE A 66 -15.32 -7.83 -4.86
C PHE A 66 -14.32 -8.93 -4.50
N GLN A 67 -13.29 -8.63 -3.70
CA GLN A 67 -12.31 -9.60 -3.22
C GLN A 67 -12.94 -10.65 -2.31
N GLU A 68 -13.80 -10.26 -1.36
CA GLU A 68 -14.51 -11.19 -0.48
C GLU A 68 -15.29 -12.22 -1.30
N LYS A 69 -16.00 -11.77 -2.33
CA LYS A 69 -16.73 -12.65 -3.23
C LYS A 69 -15.82 -13.54 -4.06
N LEU A 70 -14.73 -13.02 -4.61
CA LEU A 70 -13.73 -13.82 -5.31
C LEU A 70 -13.14 -14.91 -4.40
N ASN A 71 -12.79 -14.55 -3.17
CA ASN A 71 -12.26 -15.49 -2.19
C ASN A 71 -13.25 -16.61 -1.87
N GLY A 72 -14.52 -16.26 -1.64
CA GLY A 72 -15.58 -17.25 -1.45
C GLY A 72 -15.68 -18.21 -2.63
N ILE A 73 -15.64 -17.69 -3.86
CA ILE A 73 -15.69 -18.49 -5.09
C ILE A 73 -14.48 -19.43 -5.19
N PHE A 74 -13.26 -18.93 -4.95
CA PHE A 74 -12.03 -19.71 -5.07
C PHE A 74 -11.86 -20.75 -3.95
N ASN A 75 -12.27 -20.41 -2.72
CA ASN A 75 -12.14 -21.30 -1.56
C ASN A 75 -13.21 -22.39 -1.55
N ASP A 76 -14.46 -22.02 -1.77
CA ASP A 76 -15.59 -22.95 -1.67
C ASP A 76 -15.85 -23.69 -2.99
N GLN A 77 -15.17 -23.28 -4.08
CA GLN A 77 -15.38 -23.75 -5.45
C GLN A 77 -16.87 -23.64 -5.89
N ASP A 78 -17.65 -22.80 -5.21
CA ASP A 78 -19.07 -22.60 -5.47
C ASP A 78 -19.28 -21.43 -6.43
N TRP A 79 -19.02 -21.71 -7.70
CA TRP A 79 -19.19 -20.76 -8.80
C TRP A 79 -20.62 -20.27 -9.00
N ASN A 80 -21.62 -20.89 -8.34
CA ASN A 80 -22.99 -20.42 -8.39
C ASN A 80 -23.24 -19.19 -7.48
N GLN A 81 -22.27 -18.85 -6.62
CA GLN A 81 -22.26 -17.62 -5.82
C GLN A 81 -21.50 -16.48 -6.51
N ALA A 82 -20.99 -16.71 -7.73
CA ALA A 82 -20.39 -15.65 -8.53
C ALA A 82 -21.42 -14.51 -8.66
N PRO A 83 -21.05 -13.26 -8.32
CA PRO A 83 -21.98 -12.16 -8.42
C PRO A 83 -22.48 -12.03 -9.88
N GLU A 84 -23.77 -11.74 -10.06
CA GLU A 84 -24.41 -11.41 -11.36
C GLU A 84 -23.89 -10.06 -11.89
N ILE A 85 -22.58 -9.94 -11.97
CA ILE A 85 -21.88 -8.87 -12.65
C ILE A 85 -21.71 -9.44 -14.07
N GLY A 86 -22.46 -8.92 -15.05
CA GLY A 86 -22.40 -9.36 -16.45
C GLY A 86 -20.99 -9.34 -17.08
N VAL A 87 -20.00 -8.78 -16.37
CA VAL A 87 -18.58 -8.89 -16.67
C VAL A 87 -18.08 -10.33 -16.63
N PHE A 88 -18.69 -11.20 -15.83
CA PHE A 88 -18.34 -12.61 -15.74
C PHE A 88 -18.89 -13.42 -16.94
N GLU A 89 -20.09 -13.08 -17.44
CA GLU A 89 -20.81 -13.78 -18.51
C GLU A 89 -20.08 -13.84 -19.86
N GLU A 90 -19.26 -12.83 -20.18
CA GLU A 90 -18.50 -12.76 -21.44
C GLU A 90 -17.22 -13.61 -21.42
N TYR A 91 -16.76 -14.01 -20.23
CA TYR A 91 -15.46 -14.68 -20.03
C TYR A 91 -15.56 -16.14 -19.60
N PHE A 92 -16.78 -16.64 -19.47
CA PHE A 92 -17.03 -18.03 -19.18
C PHE A 92 -17.11 -18.86 -20.46
N GLY A 93 -16.55 -20.07 -20.43
CA GLY A 93 -16.94 -21.11 -21.39
C GLY A 93 -18.44 -21.41 -21.29
N GLU A 94 -18.93 -22.41 -22.05
CA GLU A 94 -20.35 -22.77 -22.16
C GLU A 94 -21.09 -23.01 -20.82
N GLU A 95 -20.37 -23.13 -19.69
CA GLU A 95 -20.91 -23.38 -18.35
C GLU A 95 -20.86 -22.20 -17.35
N GLY A 96 -20.37 -21.01 -17.70
CA GLY A 96 -20.49 -19.88 -16.76
C GLY A 96 -19.49 -19.87 -15.60
N ARG A 97 -18.31 -20.51 -15.69
CA ARG A 97 -17.35 -20.66 -14.56
C ARG A 97 -15.91 -20.32 -14.94
N LEU A 98 -15.16 -19.63 -14.07
CA LEU A 98 -13.73 -19.37 -14.27
C LEU A 98 -12.96 -20.62 -13.85
N ASN A 99 -12.47 -21.39 -14.81
CA ASN A 99 -11.68 -22.58 -14.52
C ASN A 99 -10.25 -22.18 -14.16
N VAL A 100 -9.95 -22.02 -12.86
CA VAL A 100 -8.61 -21.67 -12.35
C VAL A 100 -7.51 -22.58 -12.86
N THR A 101 -7.83 -23.87 -13.09
CA THR A 101 -6.90 -24.83 -13.68
C THR A 101 -6.54 -24.46 -15.12
N GLU A 102 -7.54 -24.13 -15.95
CA GLU A 102 -7.30 -23.65 -17.32
C GLU A 102 -6.55 -22.30 -17.33
N ARG A 103 -6.87 -21.41 -16.38
CA ARG A 103 -6.15 -20.14 -16.24
C ARG A 103 -4.67 -20.38 -15.94
N LEU A 104 -4.34 -21.22 -14.97
CA LEU A 104 -2.94 -21.55 -14.66
C LEU A 104 -2.23 -22.25 -15.82
N MET A 105 -2.91 -23.15 -16.54
CA MET A 105 -2.35 -23.76 -17.76
C MET A 105 -2.07 -22.73 -18.85
N TYR A 106 -2.92 -21.71 -18.99
CA TYR A 106 -2.72 -20.61 -19.94
C TYR A 106 -1.59 -19.67 -19.50
N LEU A 107 -1.50 -19.37 -18.20
CA LEU A 107 -0.50 -18.46 -17.64
C LEU A 107 0.89 -19.08 -17.58
N PHE A 108 1.01 -20.38 -17.29
CA PHE A 108 2.29 -21.07 -17.14
C PHE A 108 3.33 -20.76 -18.24
N PRO A 109 3.04 -20.94 -19.55
CA PRO A 109 3.99 -20.62 -20.62
C PRO A 109 4.24 -19.11 -20.80
N LEU A 110 3.45 -18.23 -20.17
CA LEU A 110 3.71 -16.79 -20.16
C LEU A 110 4.70 -16.39 -19.06
N LEU A 111 4.77 -17.18 -17.97
CA LEU A 111 5.70 -16.99 -16.87
C LEU A 111 7.07 -17.62 -17.17
N ASP A 112 7.11 -18.83 -17.71
CA ASP A 112 8.34 -19.54 -18.11
C ASP A 112 8.93 -18.91 -19.39
N ARG A 113 9.94 -18.05 -19.25
CA ARG A 113 10.41 -17.19 -20.35
C ARG A 113 11.92 -17.15 -20.49
N TYR A 114 12.68 -17.22 -19.40
CA TYR A 114 14.13 -17.09 -19.46
C TYR A 114 14.84 -17.76 -18.26
N PRO A 115 15.39 -18.97 -18.45
CA PRO A 115 15.25 -19.84 -19.64
C PRO A 115 13.84 -20.46 -19.73
N GLU A 116 13.34 -20.70 -20.95
CA GLU A 116 12.13 -21.51 -21.17
C GLU A 116 12.48 -22.99 -20.90
N ASP A 117 12.40 -23.43 -19.64
CA ASP A 117 12.88 -24.73 -19.17
C ASP A 117 11.78 -25.66 -18.65
N GLY A 118 10.52 -25.25 -18.79
CA GLY A 118 9.35 -25.99 -18.32
C GLY A 118 9.13 -25.86 -16.82
N LYS A 119 9.81 -24.91 -16.16
CA LYS A 119 9.66 -24.58 -14.74
C LYS A 119 9.72 -23.06 -14.56
N ILE A 120 8.98 -22.55 -13.58
CA ILE A 120 8.99 -21.13 -13.24
C ILE A 120 9.93 -20.90 -12.09
N SER A 121 11.00 -20.14 -12.32
CA SER A 121 11.92 -19.73 -11.27
C SER A 121 11.33 -18.60 -10.41
N PHE A 122 11.90 -18.39 -9.21
CA PHE A 122 11.58 -17.23 -8.37
C PHE A 122 11.61 -15.91 -9.14
N ARG A 123 12.62 -15.70 -10.00
CA ARG A 123 12.80 -14.44 -10.74
C ARG A 123 11.71 -14.22 -11.78
N GLU A 124 11.25 -15.27 -12.44
CA GLU A 124 10.17 -15.20 -13.42
C GLU A 124 8.84 -14.89 -12.75
N LEU A 125 8.57 -15.55 -11.62
CA LEU A 125 7.38 -15.30 -10.82
C LEU A 125 7.40 -13.89 -10.19
N GLU A 126 8.55 -13.44 -9.68
CA GLU A 126 8.73 -12.08 -9.16
C GLU A 126 8.49 -11.04 -10.24
N PHE A 127 9.09 -11.22 -11.42
CA PHE A 127 8.88 -10.33 -12.54
C PHE A 127 7.40 -10.25 -12.94
N TRP A 128 6.71 -11.39 -12.97
CA TRP A 128 5.28 -11.46 -13.25
C TRP A 128 4.46 -10.68 -12.23
N ASN A 129 4.67 -10.93 -10.94
CA ASN A 129 3.92 -10.28 -9.85
C ASN A 129 4.20 -8.78 -9.80
N ARG A 130 5.47 -8.36 -9.97
CA ARG A 130 5.84 -6.93 -10.04
C ARG A 130 5.21 -6.24 -11.24
N LYS A 131 5.04 -6.95 -12.36
CA LYS A 131 4.31 -6.41 -13.51
C LYS A 131 2.83 -6.20 -13.18
N GLN A 132 2.18 -7.14 -12.48
CA GLN A 132 0.79 -6.94 -12.04
C GLN A 132 0.68 -5.74 -11.08
N ALA A 133 1.64 -5.59 -10.16
CA ALA A 133 1.74 -4.42 -9.28
C ALA A 133 1.88 -3.11 -10.05
N LEU A 134 2.76 -3.06 -11.06
CA LEU A 134 2.92 -1.88 -11.90
C LEU A 134 1.63 -1.55 -12.67
N ASP A 135 0.98 -2.55 -13.27
CA ASP A 135 -0.28 -2.34 -14.00
C ASP A 135 -1.39 -1.79 -13.07
N ARG A 136 -1.41 -2.21 -11.81
CA ARG A 136 -2.33 -1.69 -10.78
C ARG A 136 -2.00 -0.25 -10.38
N LEU A 137 -0.72 0.03 -10.12
CA LEU A 137 -0.23 1.38 -9.81
C LEU A 137 -0.60 2.36 -10.91
N ILE A 138 -0.30 2.03 -12.17
CA ILE A 138 -0.62 2.87 -13.34
C ILE A 138 -2.12 3.17 -13.39
N TYR A 139 -2.97 2.15 -13.23
CA TYR A 139 -4.42 2.36 -13.23
C TYR A 139 -4.89 3.27 -12.09
N SER A 140 -4.35 3.09 -10.87
CA SER A 140 -4.67 3.95 -9.73
C SER A 140 -4.24 5.40 -9.99
N THR A 141 -3.02 5.60 -10.47
CA THR A 141 -2.49 6.92 -10.85
C THR A 141 -3.34 7.57 -11.94
N ASP A 142 -3.74 6.84 -12.98
CA ASP A 142 -4.62 7.35 -14.04
C ASP A 142 -5.97 7.81 -13.48
N GLY A 143 -6.50 7.10 -12.48
CA GLY A 143 -7.71 7.49 -11.75
C GLY A 143 -7.53 8.81 -11.00
N GLN A 144 -6.43 8.95 -10.26
CA GLN A 144 -6.08 10.19 -9.54
C GLN A 144 -5.82 11.34 -10.52
N MET A 145 -5.14 11.08 -11.64
CA MET A 145 -4.89 12.07 -12.69
C MET A 145 -6.21 12.63 -13.21
N LYS A 146 -7.18 11.78 -13.58
CA LYS A 146 -8.52 12.22 -14.02
C LYS A 146 -9.29 13.01 -12.96
N LEU A 147 -9.04 12.73 -11.68
CA LEU A 147 -9.68 13.43 -10.57
C LEU A 147 -9.11 14.84 -10.42
N HIS A 148 -7.80 15.00 -10.57
CA HIS A 148 -7.11 16.26 -10.30
C HIS A 148 -6.91 17.14 -11.53
N ASP A 149 -6.60 16.58 -12.70
CA ASP A 149 -6.45 17.29 -13.98
C ASP A 149 -7.79 17.95 -14.39
N LYS A 150 -7.97 19.21 -14.02
CA LYS A 150 -9.24 19.93 -14.19
C LYS A 150 -9.32 20.55 -15.58
N ASP A 151 -8.21 21.02 -16.11
CA ASP A 151 -8.15 21.68 -17.40
C ASP A 151 -7.92 20.72 -18.58
N ARG A 152 -7.59 19.45 -18.28
CA ARG A 152 -7.42 18.32 -19.21
C ARG A 152 -6.21 18.49 -20.13
N ASP A 153 -5.14 19.07 -19.61
CA ASP A 153 -3.87 19.20 -20.32
C ASP A 153 -3.01 17.93 -20.27
N GLY A 154 -3.42 16.93 -19.46
CA GLY A 154 -2.72 15.66 -19.29
C GLY A 154 -1.64 15.67 -18.22
N ALA A 155 -1.58 16.73 -17.40
CA ALA A 155 -0.71 16.86 -16.25
C ALA A 155 -1.51 17.38 -15.04
N VAL A 156 -0.90 17.34 -13.85
CA VAL A 156 -1.49 17.89 -12.62
C VAL A 156 -0.55 18.90 -12.00
N ASN A 157 -1.02 20.13 -11.84
CA ASN A 157 -0.29 21.15 -11.07
C ASN A 157 -0.71 21.16 -9.58
N LEU A 158 0.05 21.87 -8.74
CA LEU A 158 -0.23 21.94 -7.29
C LEU A 158 -1.59 22.56 -6.95
N GLU A 159 -2.08 23.55 -7.71
CA GLU A 159 -3.40 24.15 -7.46
C GLU A 159 -4.53 23.15 -7.74
N GLU A 160 -4.36 22.31 -8.77
CA GLU A 160 -5.28 21.23 -9.10
C GLU A 160 -5.26 20.09 -8.07
N PHE A 161 -4.06 19.69 -7.64
CA PHE A 161 -3.88 18.66 -6.61
C PHE A 161 -4.55 19.09 -5.29
N LEU A 162 -4.31 20.33 -4.85
CA LEU A 162 -4.87 20.90 -3.61
C LEU A 162 -6.19 21.64 -3.83
N SER A 163 -6.94 21.34 -4.89
CA SER A 163 -8.18 22.05 -5.24
C SER A 163 -9.32 21.93 -4.20
N HIS A 164 -9.18 21.05 -3.21
CA HIS A 164 -10.09 20.95 -2.07
C HIS A 164 -9.87 22.07 -1.04
N LEU A 165 -8.70 22.74 -1.05
CA LEU A 165 -8.39 23.88 -0.19
C LEU A 165 -8.68 25.20 -0.89
N SER A 166 -9.13 26.20 -0.13
CA SER A 166 -9.19 27.58 -0.62
C SER A 166 -7.80 28.22 -0.66
N LYS A 167 -7.61 29.25 -1.50
CA LYS A 167 -6.30 29.93 -1.64
C LYS A 167 -5.83 30.57 -0.33
N GLU A 168 -6.77 30.94 0.54
CA GLU A 168 -6.52 31.52 1.86
C GLU A 168 -6.07 30.48 2.90
N GLU A 169 -6.36 29.18 2.69
CA GLU A 169 -5.95 28.07 3.56
C GLU A 169 -4.57 27.51 3.19
N ILE A 170 -4.06 27.86 2.01
CA ILE A 170 -2.77 27.36 1.52
C ILE A 170 -1.62 28.14 2.18
N ASP A 171 -0.99 27.50 3.16
CA ASP A 171 0.30 27.91 3.71
C ASP A 171 1.44 27.09 3.08
N TRP A 172 2.13 27.69 2.11
CA TRP A 172 3.26 27.06 1.42
C TRP A 172 4.52 26.93 2.27
N ASP A 173 4.60 27.64 3.40
CA ASP A 173 5.76 27.61 4.30
C ASP A 173 5.59 26.56 5.41
N ASN A 174 4.35 26.09 5.65
CA ASN A 174 4.07 25.00 6.58
C ASN A 174 4.46 23.64 5.99
N LYS A 175 5.56 23.09 6.47
CA LYS A 175 6.16 21.81 6.04
C LYS A 175 5.83 20.64 6.97
N ASP A 176 4.93 20.85 7.93
CA ASP A 176 4.41 19.75 8.75
C ASP A 176 3.70 18.74 7.84
N HIS A 177 3.79 17.46 8.18
CA HIS A 177 3.23 16.37 7.36
C HIS A 177 1.77 16.64 6.96
N GLY A 178 1.42 16.36 5.71
CA GLY A 178 0.08 16.58 5.14
C GLY A 178 -0.25 18.05 4.79
N ASN A 179 0.55 19.03 5.21
CA ASN A 179 0.28 20.44 4.91
C ASN A 179 0.74 20.84 3.49
N PRO A 180 0.22 21.95 2.92
CA PRO A 180 0.54 22.35 1.56
C PRO A 180 2.03 22.55 1.26
N GLY A 181 2.82 23.05 2.22
CA GLY A 181 4.27 23.20 2.07
C GLY A 181 5.00 21.85 2.01
N TRP A 182 4.53 20.82 2.72
CA TRP A 182 5.06 19.46 2.64
C TRP A 182 4.80 18.84 1.27
N TRP A 183 3.56 18.92 0.78
CA TRP A 183 3.20 18.45 -0.56
C TRP A 183 3.95 19.20 -1.66
N LYS A 184 4.16 20.51 -1.49
CA LYS A 184 4.98 21.31 -2.41
C LYS A 184 6.43 20.84 -2.48
N GLU A 185 7.04 20.45 -1.36
CA GLU A 185 8.40 19.90 -1.39
C GLU A 185 8.46 18.61 -2.21
N GLN A 186 7.53 17.68 -1.99
CA GLN A 186 7.47 16.42 -2.73
C GLN A 186 7.21 16.66 -4.23
N PHE A 187 6.28 17.56 -4.55
CA PHE A 187 5.94 17.92 -5.93
C PHE A 187 7.17 18.43 -6.69
N LEU A 188 7.95 19.31 -6.08
CA LEU A 188 9.19 19.83 -6.69
C LEU A 188 10.27 18.76 -6.87
N ASN A 189 10.26 17.70 -6.07
CA ASN A 189 11.17 16.56 -6.28
C ASN A 189 10.67 15.63 -7.40
N ALA A 190 9.34 15.55 -7.59
CA ALA A 190 8.72 14.73 -8.63
C ALA A 190 8.77 15.39 -10.02
N ASP A 191 8.61 16.73 -10.08
CA ASP A 191 8.72 17.57 -11.28
C ASP A 191 10.17 17.60 -11.80
N LYS A 192 10.52 16.60 -12.59
CA LYS A 192 11.88 16.33 -13.04
C LYS A 192 12.28 17.27 -14.16
N ASP A 193 11.33 17.65 -15.01
CA ASP A 193 11.56 18.57 -16.12
C ASP A 193 11.40 20.05 -15.75
N GLY A 194 10.83 20.35 -14.58
CA GLY A 194 10.64 21.70 -14.06
C GLY A 194 9.53 22.45 -14.77
N SER A 195 8.56 21.75 -15.35
CA SER A 195 7.43 22.34 -16.07
C SER A 195 6.42 23.04 -15.15
N GLY A 196 6.42 22.71 -13.86
CA GLY A 196 5.45 23.20 -12.88
C GLY A 196 4.16 22.39 -12.84
N SER A 197 4.10 21.27 -13.54
CA SER A 197 2.99 20.32 -13.63
C SER A 197 3.55 18.90 -13.73
N LEU A 198 2.92 17.92 -13.09
CA LEU A 198 3.39 16.53 -13.13
C LEU A 198 2.70 15.78 -14.26
N ASP A 199 3.47 15.23 -15.20
CA ASP A 199 2.93 14.29 -16.18
C ASP A 199 2.54 12.94 -15.53
N SER A 200 2.03 11.99 -16.30
CA SER A 200 1.58 10.69 -15.75
C SER A 200 2.68 9.89 -15.04
N ASP A 201 3.93 9.96 -15.50
CA ASP A 201 5.04 9.24 -14.89
C ASP A 201 5.54 9.97 -13.64
N GLU A 202 5.65 11.30 -13.70
CA GLU A 202 6.04 12.14 -12.57
C GLU A 202 4.99 12.13 -11.46
N PHE A 203 3.70 12.12 -11.82
CA PHE A 203 2.60 12.04 -10.87
C PHE A 203 2.53 10.67 -10.19
N ARG A 204 2.90 9.59 -10.89
CA ARG A 204 3.07 8.27 -10.26
C ARG A 204 4.23 8.29 -9.26
N ASP A 205 5.38 8.84 -9.63
CA ASP A 205 6.54 8.96 -8.74
C ASP A 205 6.28 9.92 -7.56
N PHE A 206 5.36 10.87 -7.74
CA PHE A 206 4.83 11.72 -6.68
C PHE A 206 3.91 10.96 -5.73
N LEU A 207 2.94 10.18 -6.22
CA LEU A 207 2.01 9.43 -5.37
C LEU A 207 2.64 8.19 -4.71
N HIS A 208 3.61 7.57 -5.40
CA HIS A 208 4.23 6.30 -5.02
C HIS A 208 5.77 6.41 -5.07
N PRO A 209 6.39 7.31 -4.28
CA PRO A 209 7.83 7.54 -4.30
C PRO A 209 8.66 6.29 -3.95
N GLU A 210 8.09 5.33 -3.23
CA GLU A 210 8.68 4.04 -2.88
C GLU A 210 8.85 3.07 -4.07
N ASP A 211 7.91 3.12 -5.02
CA ASP A 211 7.94 2.30 -6.24
C ASP A 211 8.49 3.07 -7.45
N GLY A 212 8.67 4.38 -7.30
CA GLY A 212 9.11 5.30 -8.34
C GLY A 212 10.58 5.13 -8.74
N GLY A 213 10.90 5.56 -9.97
CA GLY A 213 12.26 5.53 -10.51
C GLY A 213 13.05 6.82 -10.27
N ASN A 214 12.39 7.89 -9.84
CA ASN A 214 13.00 9.21 -9.65
C ASN A 214 13.89 9.25 -8.38
N PRO A 215 15.22 9.46 -8.50
CA PRO A 215 16.11 9.52 -7.35
C PRO A 215 15.81 10.67 -6.39
N ALA A 216 15.22 11.77 -6.86
CA ALA A 216 14.90 12.93 -6.03
C ALA A 216 13.72 12.64 -5.10
N THR A 217 12.66 11.99 -5.60
CA THR A 217 11.51 11.57 -4.76
C THR A 217 11.93 10.50 -3.76
N GLN A 218 12.76 9.54 -4.18
CA GLN A 218 13.33 8.54 -3.27
C GLN A 218 14.18 9.17 -2.15
N LEU A 219 15.03 10.15 -2.48
CA LEU A 219 15.84 10.85 -1.49
C LEU A 219 14.99 11.72 -0.55
N TRP A 220 13.94 12.37 -1.09
CA TRP A 220 12.99 13.09 -0.29
C TRP A 220 12.28 12.17 0.71
N LEU A 221 11.82 10.99 0.26
CA LEU A 221 11.19 9.98 1.11
C LEU A 221 12.16 9.52 2.21
N GLN A 222 13.42 9.25 1.87
CA GLN A 222 14.47 8.90 2.84
C GLN A 222 14.65 9.98 3.91
N LYS A 223 14.61 11.26 3.53
CA LYS A 223 14.69 12.39 4.48
C LYS A 223 13.44 12.54 5.35
N VAL A 224 12.26 12.22 4.83
CA VAL A 224 11.03 12.19 5.63
C VAL A 224 11.16 11.10 6.70
N LYS A 225 11.53 9.89 6.30
CA LYS A 225 11.72 8.76 7.23
C LYS A 225 12.83 9.00 8.24
N LEU A 226 13.94 9.61 7.82
CA LEU A 226 14.99 10.02 8.75
C LEU A 226 14.43 10.98 9.81
N ARG A 227 13.68 12.02 9.41
CA ARG A 227 13.07 12.98 10.35
C ARG A 227 12.08 12.34 11.32
N GLU A 228 11.36 11.30 10.91
CA GLU A 228 10.44 10.56 11.78
C GLU A 228 11.15 9.71 12.85
N MET A 229 12.44 9.40 12.65
CA MET A 229 13.27 8.59 13.54
C MET A 229 14.24 9.44 14.37
N ASP A 230 14.64 10.60 13.84
CA ASP A 230 15.59 11.54 14.44
C ASP A 230 14.94 12.32 15.59
N GLN A 231 14.97 11.73 16.78
CA GLN A 231 14.34 12.30 17.98
C GLN A 231 15.03 13.57 18.47
N ASN A 232 16.33 13.70 18.20
CA ASN A 232 17.14 14.82 18.70
C ASN A 232 17.31 15.96 17.68
N GLU A 233 16.81 15.77 16.46
CA GLU A 233 16.80 16.72 15.34
C GLU A 233 18.21 17.15 14.88
N ASP A 234 19.23 16.28 15.00
CA ASP A 234 20.58 16.57 14.51
C ASP A 234 20.82 16.20 13.04
N GLY A 235 19.78 15.70 12.36
CA GLY A 235 19.74 15.41 10.94
C GLY A 235 20.36 14.07 10.55
N LYS A 236 20.59 13.18 11.51
CA LYS A 236 21.20 11.86 11.31
C LYS A 236 20.66 10.89 12.36
N LEU A 237 20.74 9.58 12.09
CA LEU A 237 20.25 8.58 13.05
C LEU A 237 21.39 7.95 13.82
N SER A 238 21.40 8.13 15.13
CA SER A 238 22.22 7.31 16.00
C SER A 238 21.71 5.86 16.04
N PHE A 239 22.56 4.94 16.49
CA PHE A 239 22.14 3.55 16.69
C PHE A 239 20.94 3.43 17.64
N LEU A 240 20.84 4.28 18.67
CA LEU A 240 19.72 4.25 19.62
C LEU A 240 18.40 4.63 18.93
N GLU A 241 18.40 5.72 18.14
CA GLU A 241 17.22 6.16 17.38
C GLU A 241 16.79 5.13 16.34
N PHE A 242 17.77 4.55 15.63
CA PHE A 242 17.50 3.47 14.69
C PHE A 242 16.92 2.24 15.40
N HIS A 243 17.50 1.82 16.52
CA HIS A 243 17.08 0.66 17.29
C HIS A 243 15.66 0.84 17.86
N ASP A 244 15.35 2.02 18.42
CA ASP A 244 14.05 2.28 19.05
C ASP A 244 12.89 2.13 18.07
N ARG A 245 13.13 2.45 16.79
CA ARG A 245 12.14 2.32 15.72
C ARG A 245 12.34 1.05 14.88
N PHE A 246 13.34 0.24 15.20
CA PHE A 246 13.72 -0.92 14.41
C PHE A 246 12.63 -1.97 14.31
N ASN A 247 11.91 -2.23 15.41
CA ASN A 247 10.82 -3.20 15.41
C ASN A 247 9.65 -2.74 14.54
N ASP A 248 9.32 -1.44 14.59
CA ASP A 248 8.27 -0.83 13.77
C ASP A 248 8.55 -1.00 12.26
N PHE A 249 9.83 -1.02 11.86
CA PHE A 249 10.21 -1.06 10.45
C PHE A 249 10.63 -2.45 9.93
N TYR A 250 11.30 -3.28 10.73
CA TYR A 250 11.97 -4.49 10.23
C TYR A 250 11.31 -5.81 10.63
N MET A 251 10.68 -5.88 11.80
CA MET A 251 10.25 -7.17 12.33
C MET A 251 8.93 -7.67 11.73
N GLY A 252 8.07 -6.77 11.22
CA GLY A 252 6.82 -7.15 10.52
C GLY A 252 7.07 -7.98 9.25
N PHE A 253 8.14 -7.67 8.51
CA PHE A 253 8.44 -8.33 7.23
C PHE A 253 9.51 -9.41 7.30
N GLY A 254 10.31 -9.43 8.37
CA GLY A 254 11.46 -10.33 8.56
C GLY A 254 11.10 -11.71 9.12
N SER A 255 9.87 -11.93 9.58
CA SER A 255 9.44 -13.19 10.23
C SER A 255 9.51 -14.42 9.33
N SER A 256 9.69 -14.25 8.00
CA SER A 256 9.86 -15.37 7.06
C SER A 256 11.32 -15.73 6.75
N GLU A 257 12.31 -14.88 7.05
CA GLU A 257 13.71 -15.18 6.70
C GLU A 257 14.52 -15.82 7.84
N THR A 258 14.05 -15.73 9.08
CA THR A 258 14.70 -16.39 10.22
C THR A 258 13.66 -16.77 11.26
N ASP A 259 13.77 -17.99 11.79
CA ASP A 259 13.16 -18.44 13.04
C ASP A 259 13.65 -17.54 14.20
N VAL A 260 13.23 -16.28 14.26
CA VAL A 260 13.54 -15.39 15.40
C VAL A 260 12.54 -15.71 16.49
N ALA A 261 12.84 -16.79 17.21
CA ALA A 261 12.22 -17.03 18.50
C ALA A 261 12.51 -15.81 19.40
N ASP A 262 11.42 -15.22 19.91
CA ASP A 262 11.26 -14.40 21.12
C ASP A 262 12.45 -14.41 22.11
N ASP A 263 13.57 -13.77 21.73
CA ASP A 263 14.71 -13.52 22.60
C ASP A 263 15.31 -12.15 22.26
N SER A 264 15.13 -11.19 23.16
CA SER A 264 15.55 -9.79 23.03
C SER A 264 17.03 -9.64 22.66
N LYS A 265 17.87 -10.63 22.98
CA LYS A 265 19.29 -10.61 22.62
C LYS A 265 19.52 -10.78 21.11
N HIS A 266 18.72 -11.62 20.46
CA HIS A 266 18.78 -11.79 19.01
C HIS A 266 18.28 -10.54 18.26
N HIS A 267 17.36 -9.76 18.85
CA HIS A 267 16.90 -8.48 18.29
C HIS A 267 18.01 -7.42 18.29
N GLN A 268 18.66 -7.22 19.43
CA GLN A 268 19.78 -6.28 19.55
C GLN A 268 20.92 -6.63 18.58
N ASP A 269 21.34 -7.90 18.56
CA ASP A 269 22.43 -8.37 17.69
C ASP A 269 22.09 -8.17 16.19
N TYR A 270 20.81 -8.34 15.81
CA TYR A 270 20.35 -8.15 14.44
C TYR A 270 20.28 -6.66 14.07
N ALA A 271 19.77 -5.80 14.95
CA ALA A 271 19.74 -4.35 14.75
C ALA A 271 21.15 -3.78 14.65
N GLU A 272 22.10 -4.21 15.50
CA GLU A 272 23.51 -3.79 15.43
C GLU A 272 24.16 -4.20 14.10
N ARG A 273 23.91 -5.43 13.65
CA ARG A 273 24.40 -5.90 12.36
C ARG A 273 23.81 -5.09 11.21
N LYS A 274 22.51 -4.83 11.23
CA LYS A 274 21.84 -4.03 10.18
C LYS A 274 22.31 -2.59 10.17
N PHE A 275 22.43 -1.96 11.33
CA PHE A 275 23.02 -0.64 11.44
C PHE A 275 24.43 -0.60 10.85
N GLY A 276 25.28 -1.58 11.19
CA GLY A 276 26.64 -1.68 10.65
C GLY A 276 26.72 -2.03 9.15
N GLU A 277 25.67 -2.61 8.57
CA GLU A 277 25.55 -2.81 7.12
C GLU A 277 25.20 -1.49 6.39
N LEU A 278 24.43 -0.61 7.04
CA LEU A 278 23.98 0.68 6.51
C LEU A 278 24.98 1.81 6.73
N ASP A 279 25.69 1.82 7.86
CA ASP A 279 26.74 2.78 8.21
C ASP A 279 28.01 2.49 7.39
N VAL A 280 27.99 2.92 6.12
CA VAL A 280 29.05 2.63 5.15
C VAL A 280 30.32 3.40 5.52
N ASN A 281 30.16 4.63 6.01
CA ASN A 281 31.29 5.52 6.34
C ASN A 281 31.89 5.23 7.73
N LYS A 282 31.17 4.47 8.58
CA LYS A 282 31.54 4.04 9.94
C LYS A 282 31.70 5.20 10.91
N ASP A 283 30.91 6.25 10.75
CA ASP A 283 30.90 7.41 11.65
C ASP A 283 29.96 7.22 12.85
N GLY A 284 29.21 6.11 12.88
CA GLY A 284 28.29 5.76 13.96
C GLY A 284 26.90 6.39 13.81
N PHE A 285 26.60 6.99 12.65
CA PHE A 285 25.31 7.57 12.33
C PHE A 285 24.84 7.15 10.93
N LEU A 286 23.52 7.12 10.71
CA LEU A 286 22.95 6.88 9.38
C LEU A 286 22.44 8.18 8.78
N THR A 287 22.87 8.45 7.56
CA THR A 287 22.35 9.53 6.72
C THR A 287 21.17 9.05 5.86
N ALA A 288 20.39 9.98 5.31
CA ALA A 288 19.27 9.64 4.42
C ALA A 288 19.71 8.74 3.24
N GLU A 289 20.90 9.00 2.70
CA GLU A 289 21.49 8.24 1.59
C GLU A 289 21.83 6.79 1.98
N GLU A 290 22.24 6.58 3.23
CA GLU A 290 22.53 5.25 3.80
C GLU A 290 21.27 4.46 4.12
N LEU A 291 20.12 5.12 4.29
CA LEU A 291 18.82 4.46 4.46
C LEU A 291 18.22 3.95 3.15
N LYS A 292 18.80 4.28 1.99
CA LYS A 292 18.31 3.84 0.68
C LYS A 292 18.05 2.31 0.58
N PRO A 293 18.91 1.41 1.08
CA PRO A 293 18.71 -0.03 0.95
C PRO A 293 17.48 -0.56 1.69
N ILE A 294 16.91 0.23 2.61
CA ILE A 294 15.88 -0.20 3.54
C ILE A 294 14.59 0.60 3.40
N ILE A 295 14.51 1.51 2.43
CA ILE A 295 13.42 2.47 2.28
C ILE A 295 12.04 1.81 2.11
N ASN A 296 12.00 0.59 1.59
CA ASN A 296 10.77 -0.18 1.40
C ASN A 296 10.28 -0.91 2.67
N HIS A 297 11.06 -0.89 3.75
CA HIS A 297 10.64 -1.44 5.04
C HIS A 297 9.71 -0.49 5.83
N PRO A 298 10.03 0.81 6.00
CA PRO A 298 9.14 1.76 6.66
C PRO A 298 7.93 2.17 5.82
N GLN A 299 7.99 1.99 4.49
CA GLN A 299 6.87 2.27 3.58
C GLN A 299 6.94 1.27 2.42
N PRO A 300 6.38 0.06 2.61
CA PRO A 300 6.37 -0.95 1.57
C PRO A 300 5.52 -0.50 0.39
N GLY A 301 6.15 -0.38 -0.78
CA GLY A 301 5.46 -0.20 -2.05
C GLY A 301 4.83 -1.49 -2.55
N GLU A 302 4.00 -1.37 -3.59
CA GLU A 302 3.38 -2.49 -4.30
C GLU A 302 4.41 -3.47 -4.84
N PHE A 303 5.62 -3.00 -5.19
CA PHE A 303 6.71 -3.88 -5.59
C PHE A 303 7.29 -4.71 -4.46
N PHE A 304 7.33 -4.15 -3.26
CA PHE A 304 7.75 -4.90 -2.08
C PHE A 304 6.74 -6.00 -1.77
N TYR A 305 5.44 -5.67 -1.78
CA TYR A 305 4.36 -6.65 -1.62
C TYR A 305 4.40 -7.73 -2.71
N ALA A 306 4.64 -7.37 -3.97
CA ALA A 306 4.77 -8.33 -5.07
C ALA A 306 5.94 -9.33 -4.84
N THR A 307 7.09 -8.86 -4.35
CA THR A 307 8.22 -9.72 -4.00
C THR A 307 7.88 -10.65 -2.82
N HIS A 308 7.20 -10.16 -1.78
CA HIS A 308 6.75 -10.99 -0.66
C HIS A 308 5.69 -12.03 -1.05
N PHE A 309 4.74 -11.64 -1.91
CA PHE A 309 3.76 -12.55 -2.50
C PHE A 309 4.45 -13.65 -3.32
N THR A 310 5.50 -13.32 -4.06
CA THR A 310 6.34 -14.31 -4.76
C THR A 310 6.97 -15.30 -3.79
N LYS A 311 7.58 -14.82 -2.69
CA LYS A 311 8.16 -15.69 -1.66
C LYS A 311 7.12 -16.63 -1.05
N TYR A 312 5.91 -16.12 -0.79
CA TYR A 312 4.79 -16.91 -0.33
C TYR A 312 4.42 -18.02 -1.33
N LEU A 313 4.18 -17.67 -2.60
CA LEU A 313 3.83 -18.65 -3.63
C LEU A 313 4.87 -19.75 -3.78
N MET A 314 6.16 -19.40 -3.75
CA MET A 314 7.23 -20.40 -3.77
C MET A 314 7.16 -21.32 -2.56
N ARG A 315 6.98 -20.78 -1.35
CA ARG A 315 6.90 -21.58 -0.12
C ARG A 315 5.70 -22.53 -0.12
N GLU A 316 4.56 -22.09 -0.62
CA GLU A 316 3.32 -22.88 -0.59
C GLU A 316 3.28 -23.91 -1.74
N ALA A 317 3.86 -23.63 -2.91
CA ALA A 317 3.72 -24.47 -4.09
C ALA A 317 4.93 -25.34 -4.45
N ASP A 318 6.14 -24.99 -3.99
CA ASP A 318 7.38 -25.74 -4.28
C ASP A 318 7.50 -26.98 -3.39
N ASP A 319 6.83 -28.06 -3.80
CA ASP A 319 6.73 -29.32 -3.05
C ASP A 319 8.10 -30.00 -2.89
N ASP A 320 8.90 -30.02 -3.97
CA ASP A 320 10.20 -30.70 -3.99
C ASP A 320 11.38 -29.83 -3.52
N LYS A 321 11.12 -28.53 -3.29
CA LYS A 321 12.06 -27.53 -2.76
C LYS A 321 13.27 -27.32 -3.66
N ASP A 322 13.09 -27.46 -4.97
CA ASP A 322 14.14 -27.20 -5.95
C ASP A 322 14.30 -25.71 -6.31
N GLY A 323 13.43 -24.85 -5.74
CA GLY A 323 13.42 -23.41 -5.96
C GLY A 323 12.75 -22.99 -7.28
N LYS A 324 11.99 -23.89 -7.91
CA LYS A 324 11.21 -23.65 -9.12
C LYS A 324 9.85 -24.31 -9.03
N LEU A 325 8.88 -23.81 -9.80
CA LEU A 325 7.53 -24.35 -9.85
C LEU A 325 7.26 -25.03 -11.18
N THR A 326 6.89 -26.30 -11.13
CA THR A 326 6.32 -27.02 -12.27
C THR A 326 4.84 -26.69 -12.44
N LEU A 327 4.29 -26.91 -13.65
CA LEU A 327 2.86 -26.75 -13.87
C LEU A 327 2.04 -27.63 -12.91
N LYS A 328 2.52 -28.84 -12.63
CA LYS A 328 1.84 -29.76 -11.72
C LYS A 328 1.72 -29.17 -10.31
N GLU A 329 2.80 -28.60 -9.79
CA GLU A 329 2.82 -27.92 -8.49
C GLU A 329 1.85 -26.74 -8.45
N MET A 330 1.89 -25.88 -9.47
CA MET A 330 0.94 -24.76 -9.56
C MET A 330 -0.52 -25.22 -9.59
N LEU A 331 -0.84 -26.31 -10.30
CA LEU A 331 -2.20 -26.83 -10.36
C LEU A 331 -2.63 -27.50 -9.05
N ASN A 332 -1.72 -28.22 -8.39
CA ASN A 332 -1.98 -28.82 -7.08
C ASN A 332 -2.23 -27.75 -6.01
N HIS A 333 -1.53 -26.63 -6.10
CA HIS A 333 -1.57 -25.51 -5.17
C HIS A 333 -2.28 -24.27 -5.73
N HIS A 334 -3.24 -24.47 -6.64
CA HIS A 334 -3.91 -23.37 -7.35
C HIS A 334 -4.55 -22.35 -6.39
N GLN A 335 -5.00 -22.78 -5.21
CA GLN A 335 -5.54 -21.89 -4.18
C GLN A 335 -4.54 -20.83 -3.72
N ALA A 336 -3.23 -21.12 -3.64
CA ALA A 336 -2.22 -20.14 -3.24
C ALA A 336 -2.15 -18.95 -4.23
N PHE A 337 -2.47 -19.17 -5.50
CA PHE A 337 -2.42 -18.16 -6.56
C PHE A 337 -3.66 -17.27 -6.62
N TYR A 338 -4.80 -17.73 -6.10
CA TYR A 338 -6.10 -17.05 -6.23
C TYR A 338 -6.79 -16.75 -4.91
N SER A 339 -6.33 -17.31 -3.79
CA SER A 339 -6.86 -16.96 -2.48
C SER A 339 -6.20 -15.69 -1.97
N ALA A 340 -6.98 -14.79 -1.35
CA ALA A 340 -6.46 -13.71 -0.52
C ALA A 340 -5.90 -14.22 0.82
N ALA A 341 -5.71 -15.53 0.98
CA ALA A 341 -5.06 -16.13 2.15
C ALA A 341 -3.53 -15.92 2.14
N PHE A 342 -3.06 -14.89 1.44
CA PHE A 342 -1.91 -14.11 1.87
C PHE A 342 -2.28 -13.53 3.24
N LYS A 343 -2.20 -14.38 4.27
CA LYS A 343 -2.71 -14.11 5.60
C LYS A 343 -2.21 -12.73 6.04
N GLU A 344 -3.18 -11.84 6.15
CA GLU A 344 -3.28 -10.75 7.13
C GLU A 344 -2.41 -11.01 8.37
N ALA A 345 -2.28 -12.23 8.90
CA ALA A 345 -1.36 -12.56 10.01
C ALA A 345 0.15 -12.26 9.82
N ILE A 346 0.68 -12.04 8.60
CA ILE A 346 2.06 -11.51 8.43
C ILE A 346 2.09 -9.97 8.55
N PHE A 347 0.94 -9.31 8.42
CA PHE A 347 0.78 -7.86 8.28
C PHE A 347 -0.18 -7.22 9.32
N ASP A 348 -0.90 -8.02 10.12
CA ASP A 348 -2.04 -7.63 10.97
C ASP A 348 -1.64 -6.91 12.27
N ASP A 349 -0.38 -7.02 12.71
CA ASP A 349 -0.01 -6.51 14.03
C ASP A 349 0.30 -5.00 14.07
N TYR A 350 0.32 -4.30 12.92
CA TYR A 350 0.84 -2.92 12.88
C TYR A 350 0.06 -1.92 12.01
N ASP A 351 -1.11 -2.29 11.48
CA ASP A 351 -1.92 -1.43 10.59
C ASP A 351 -2.74 -0.36 11.33
N ASP A 352 -2.51 -0.12 12.63
CA ASP A 352 -3.28 0.86 13.41
C ASP A 352 -2.65 2.28 13.44
N ASP A 353 -1.44 2.52 12.91
CA ASP A 353 -0.78 3.84 13.00
C ASP A 353 -0.14 4.41 11.70
N TYR A 354 -0.16 3.68 10.57
CA TYR A 354 0.14 4.32 9.28
C TYR A 354 -1.17 4.80 8.65
N ASP A 355 -1.46 6.07 8.84
CA ASP A 355 -2.37 6.84 7.99
C ASP A 355 -1.83 6.77 6.55
N ILE A 356 -2.13 5.69 5.85
CA ILE A 356 -1.96 5.61 4.40
C ILE A 356 -3.00 6.58 3.84
N HIS A 357 -2.60 7.85 3.71
CA HIS A 357 -3.26 8.95 3.04
C HIS A 357 -4.80 8.87 2.96
N ASP A 358 -5.47 8.73 4.10
CA ASP A 358 -6.91 9.05 4.20
C ASP A 358 -7.12 10.59 4.21
N GLU A 359 -6.04 11.37 4.01
CA GLU A 359 -6.03 12.83 3.81
C GLU A 359 -6.69 13.28 2.49
N LEU A 360 -7.01 12.36 1.58
CA LEU A 360 -7.67 12.64 0.30
C LEU A 360 -9.22 12.56 0.37
N ARG A 361 -9.82 12.77 1.55
CA ARG A 361 -11.25 12.55 1.78
C ARG A 361 -12.06 13.77 2.20
#